data_AF-A0A0K8TEN7-F1
#
_entry.id   AF-A0A0K8TEN7-F1
#
_cell.length_a   1.000
_cell.length_b   1.000
_cell.length_c   1.000
_cell.angle_alpha   90.00
_cell.angle_beta   90.00
_cell.angle_gamma   90.00
#
_symmetry.space_group_name_H-M   'P 1'
#
loop_
_entity.id
_entity.type
_entity.pdbx_description
1 polymer ?
#
loop_
_entity_poly.entity_id
_entity_poly.type
_entity_poly.pdbx_seq_one_letter_code
_entity_poly.pdbx_strand_id
1 'polypeptide(L)'
;MGIRGMETFLEKNDGTACFPVNIQKLIENARREGESTTIVVDGMSCLRYMYGDLPWIPGGQVKEFVENVQDFAMRFMSLGAELVFYFDGPPAEVKIDEWKRRRLETWRKSTICWTS
;
A
#
# COMPACT_ATOMS: atom_id res chain seq x y z
N MET A 1 7.74 3.09 6.18
CA MET A 1 8.07 3.26 7.62
C MET A 1 6.88 2.79 8.43
N GLY A 2 7.06 2.31 9.66
CA GLY A 2 5.93 1.91 10.51
C GLY A 2 6.37 1.65 11.94
N ILE A 3 5.42 1.72 12.88
CA ILE A 3 5.65 1.36 14.28
C ILE A 3 5.43 -0.15 14.40
N ARG A 4 6.49 -0.89 14.70
CA ARG A 4 6.44 -2.35 14.81
C ARG A 4 5.53 -2.76 15.97
N GLY A 5 4.54 -3.61 15.69
CA GLY A 5 3.62 -4.15 16.70
C GLY A 5 2.50 -3.21 17.12
N MET A 6 2.32 -2.07 16.45
CA MET A 6 1.28 -1.10 16.78
C MET A 6 -0.12 -1.69 16.64
N GLU A 7 -0.41 -2.35 15.53
CA GLU A 7 -1.70 -3.02 15.28
C GLU A 7 -2.01 -4.05 16.38
N THR A 8 -1.09 -5.00 16.61
CA THR A 8 -1.25 -6.01 17.68
C THR A 8 -1.40 -5.41 19.07
N PHE A 9 -0.75 -4.27 19.34
CA PHE A 9 -0.90 -3.58 20.62
C PHE A 9 -2.30 -2.98 20.74
N LEU A 10 -2.80 -2.29 19.70
CA LEU A 10 -4.13 -1.71 19.69
C LEU A 10 -5.21 -2.79 19.83
N GLU A 11 -5.14 -3.86 19.04
CA GLU A 11 -6.09 -4.98 19.12
C GLU A 11 -6.16 -5.62 20.51
N LYS A 12 -5.04 -5.67 21.25
CA LYS A 12 -4.99 -6.27 22.59
C LYS A 12 -5.46 -5.36 23.71
N ASN A 13 -5.29 -4.05 23.57
CA ASN A 13 -5.52 -3.09 24.65
C ASN A 13 -6.78 -2.23 24.44
N ASP A 14 -7.24 -2.10 23.19
CA ASP A 14 -8.44 -1.34 22.83
C ASP A 14 -9.17 -1.98 21.64
N GLY A 15 -10.19 -2.77 21.95
CA GLY A 15 -11.03 -3.44 20.95
C GLY A 15 -11.91 -2.50 20.11
N THR A 16 -11.92 -1.19 20.39
CA THR A 16 -12.64 -0.20 19.59
C THR A 16 -11.74 0.53 18.58
N ALA A 17 -10.42 0.46 18.75
CA ALA A 17 -9.46 1.15 17.88
C ALA A 17 -9.28 0.45 16.51
N CYS A 18 -9.48 -0.87 16.45
CA CYS A 18 -9.33 -1.67 15.24
C CYS A 18 -10.62 -2.44 14.95
N PHE A 19 -11.29 -2.09 13.86
CA PHE A 19 -12.51 -2.78 13.42
C PHE A 19 -12.54 -2.96 11.91
N PRO A 20 -13.13 -4.05 11.41
CA PRO A 20 -13.24 -4.29 9.99
C PRO A 20 -14.18 -3.27 9.34
N VAL A 21 -13.73 -2.69 8.22
CA VAL A 21 -14.54 -1.75 7.43
C VAL A 21 -14.88 -2.35 6.08
N ASN A 22 -16.11 -2.12 5.62
CA ASN A 22 -16.50 -2.42 4.25
C ASN A 22 -16.46 -1.11 3.45
N ILE A 23 -15.40 -0.93 2.68
CA ILE A 23 -15.15 0.30 1.93
C ILE A 23 -16.27 0.57 0.92
N GLN A 24 -16.80 -0.46 0.26
CA GLN A 24 -17.91 -0.31 -0.67
C GLN A 24 -19.15 0.28 0.01
N LYS A 25 -19.54 -0.23 1.18
CA LYS A 25 -20.68 0.30 1.95
C LYS A 25 -20.46 1.75 2.38
N LEU A 26 -19.23 2.12 2.73
CA LEU A 26 -18.90 3.50 3.12
C LEU A 26 -19.07 4.46 1.94
N ILE A 27 -18.60 4.08 0.75
CA ILE A 27 -18.77 4.87 -0.47
C ILE A 27 -20.26 4.99 -0.84
N GLU A 28 -21.00 3.87 -0.78
CA GLU A 28 -22.44 3.87 -1.09
C GLU A 28 -23.24 4.75 -0.13
N ASN A 29 -22.92 4.74 1.16
CA ASN A 29 -23.60 5.57 2.15
C ASN A 29 -23.31 7.06 1.96
N ALA A 30 -22.03 7.44 1.80
CA ALA A 30 -21.65 8.83 1.51
C ALA A 30 -22.36 9.35 0.25
N ARG A 31 -22.46 8.51 -0.79
CA ARG A 31 -23.19 8.85 -2.02
C ARG A 31 -24.69 9.06 -1.79
N ARG A 32 -25.34 8.27 -0.92
CA ARG A 32 -26.77 8.47 -0.56
C ARG A 32 -27.00 9.78 0.17
N GLU A 33 -26.01 10.22 0.94
CA GLU A 33 -26.01 11.49 1.66
C GLU A 33 -25.66 12.69 0.76
N GLY A 34 -25.31 12.43 -0.52
CA GLY A 34 -24.97 13.45 -1.50
C GLY A 34 -23.50 13.91 -1.42
N GLU A 35 -22.66 13.19 -0.68
CA GLU A 35 -21.24 13.49 -0.51
C GLU A 35 -20.38 12.74 -1.54
N SER A 36 -19.26 13.36 -1.93
CA SER A 36 -18.23 12.72 -2.75
C SER A 36 -17.21 12.01 -1.86
N THR A 37 -16.89 10.74 -2.16
CA THR A 37 -15.85 10.00 -1.43
C THR A 37 -14.50 10.11 -2.13
N THR A 38 -13.53 10.75 -1.50
CA THR A 38 -12.14 10.78 -1.97
C THR A 38 -11.29 9.87 -1.08
N ILE A 39 -10.60 8.91 -1.69
CA ILE A 39 -9.71 7.97 -1.01
C ILE A 39 -8.28 8.31 -1.38
N VAL A 40 -7.49 8.65 -0.35
CA VAL A 40 -6.06 8.88 -0.50
C VAL A 40 -5.32 7.56 -0.29
N VAL A 41 -4.52 7.18 -1.27
CA VAL A 41 -3.76 5.92 -1.27
C VAL A 41 -2.28 6.22 -1.22
N ASP A 42 -1.58 5.60 -0.28
CA ASP A 42 -0.12 5.49 -0.35
C ASP A 42 0.25 4.48 -1.44
N GLY A 43 0.63 5.00 -2.60
CA GLY A 43 0.94 4.20 -3.77
C GLY A 43 2.12 3.27 -3.53
N MET A 44 3.16 3.73 -2.83
CA MET A 44 4.39 2.95 -2.64
C MET A 44 4.17 1.69 -1.81
N SER A 45 3.30 1.74 -0.80
CA SER A 45 2.93 0.54 -0.05
C SER A 45 1.99 -0.38 -0.83
N CYS A 46 1.12 0.16 -1.67
CA CYS A 46 0.19 -0.61 -2.51
C CYS A 46 0.87 -1.31 -3.70
N LEU A 47 1.97 -0.78 -4.25
CA LEU A 47 2.65 -1.33 -5.44
C LEU A 47 2.92 -2.83 -5.33
N ARG A 48 3.42 -3.30 -4.17
CA ARG A 48 3.73 -4.71 -3.96
C ARG A 48 2.48 -5.60 -4.05
N TYR A 49 1.37 -5.12 -3.50
CA TYR A 49 0.10 -5.87 -3.52
C TYR A 49 -0.53 -5.86 -4.91
N MET A 50 -0.44 -4.74 -5.64
CA MET A 50 -0.92 -4.65 -7.03
C MET A 50 -0.06 -5.48 -8.00
N TYR A 51 1.23 -5.63 -7.70
CA TYR A 51 2.12 -6.50 -8.48
C TYR A 51 1.81 -7.99 -8.27
N GLY A 52 1.31 -8.35 -7.09
CA GLY A 52 0.86 -9.71 -6.79
C GLY A 52 1.96 -10.75 -7.03
N ASP A 53 1.58 -11.84 -7.70
CA ASP A 53 2.45 -12.99 -8.00
C ASP A 53 3.16 -12.89 -9.36
N LEU A 54 3.10 -11.73 -10.02
CA LEU A 54 3.76 -11.54 -11.30
C LEU A 54 5.28 -11.79 -11.16
N PRO A 55 5.95 -12.50 -12.09
CA PRO A 55 7.40 -12.61 -12.12
C PRO A 55 8.08 -11.24 -12.24
N TRP A 56 8.80 -10.85 -11.19
CA TRP A 56 9.60 -9.62 -11.16
C TRP A 56 11.01 -9.80 -11.77
N ILE A 57 11.63 -10.97 -11.55
CA ILE A 57 13.04 -11.23 -11.87
C ILE A 57 13.35 -11.24 -13.39
N PRO A 58 12.56 -11.87 -14.28
CA PRO A 58 12.93 -12.02 -15.69
C PRO A 58 12.67 -10.78 -16.56
N GLY A 59 12.65 -9.57 -15.97
CA GLY A 59 12.44 -8.31 -16.69
C GLY A 59 11.11 -7.61 -16.37
N GLY A 60 10.29 -8.18 -15.49
CA GLY A 60 9.04 -7.63 -15.03
C GLY A 60 7.88 -7.76 -16.04
N GLN A 61 6.72 -8.19 -15.57
CA GLN A 61 5.48 -8.23 -16.34
C GLN A 61 4.76 -6.88 -16.26
N VAL A 62 5.35 -5.87 -16.92
CA VAL A 62 4.89 -4.48 -16.81
C VAL A 62 3.49 -4.28 -17.39
N LYS A 63 3.14 -5.00 -18.47
CA LYS A 63 1.82 -4.88 -19.09
C LYS A 63 0.73 -5.39 -18.15
N GLU A 64 0.90 -6.60 -17.64
CA GLU A 64 -0.01 -7.25 -16.70
C GLU A 64 -0.08 -6.46 -15.39
N PHE A 65 1.03 -5.87 -14.96
CA PHE A 65 1.05 -4.99 -13.81
C PHE A 65 0.21 -3.72 -14.03
N VAL A 66 0.30 -3.09 -15.20
CA VAL A 66 -0.56 -1.93 -15.53
C VAL A 66 -2.02 -2.32 -15.55
N GLU A 67 -2.37 -3.48 -16.10
CA GLU A 67 -3.74 -4.03 -16.08
C GLU A 67 -4.24 -4.21 -14.64
N ASN A 68 -3.43 -4.77 -13.74
CA ASN A 68 -3.78 -4.91 -12.33
C ASN A 68 -4.02 -3.56 -11.63
N VAL A 69 -3.18 -2.55 -11.90
CA VAL A 69 -3.32 -1.21 -11.33
C VAL A 69 -4.59 -0.53 -11.86
N GLN A 70 -4.89 -0.69 -13.15
CA GLN A 70 -6.11 -0.17 -13.77
C GLN A 70 -7.34 -0.82 -13.16
N ASP A 71 -7.36 -2.16 -13.05
CA ASP A 71 -8.47 -2.91 -12.45
C ASP A 71 -8.69 -2.50 -10.99
N PHE A 72 -7.61 -2.32 -10.23
CA PHE A 72 -7.68 -1.79 -8.87
C PHE A 72 -8.38 -0.44 -8.84
N ALA A 73 -7.92 0.53 -9.65
CA ALA A 73 -8.50 1.88 -9.65
C ALA A 73 -9.96 1.89 -10.14
N MET A 74 -10.26 1.16 -11.22
CA MET A 74 -11.61 1.08 -11.82
C MET A 74 -12.65 0.52 -10.83
N ARG A 75 -12.26 -0.41 -9.95
CA ARG A 75 -13.19 -0.95 -8.94
C ARG A 75 -13.67 0.12 -7.96
N PHE A 76 -12.82 1.05 -7.55
CA PHE A 76 -13.25 2.16 -6.68
C PHE A 76 -13.99 3.25 -7.45
N MET A 77 -13.50 3.58 -8.65
CA MET A 77 -14.14 4.60 -9.50
C MET A 77 -15.55 4.19 -9.94
N SER A 78 -15.79 2.91 -10.23
CA SER A 78 -17.12 2.40 -10.57
C SER A 78 -18.12 2.47 -9.41
N LEU A 79 -17.64 2.49 -8.17
CA LEU A 79 -18.45 2.74 -6.98
C LEU A 79 -18.73 4.23 -6.75
N GLY A 80 -18.06 5.13 -7.49
CA GLY A 80 -18.20 6.58 -7.38
C GLY A 80 -17.18 7.24 -6.45
N ALA A 81 -16.10 6.54 -6.09
CA ALA A 81 -15.01 7.13 -5.32
C ALA A 81 -13.94 7.74 -6.25
N GLU A 82 -13.36 8.84 -5.80
CA GLU A 82 -12.16 9.44 -6.40
C GLU A 82 -10.92 8.90 -5.68
N LEU A 83 -9.90 8.47 -6.44
CA LEU A 83 -8.65 7.96 -5.90
C LEU A 83 -7.52 8.95 -6.13
N VAL A 84 -6.79 9.28 -5.06
CA VAL A 84 -5.58 10.12 -5.12
C VAL A 84 -4.38 9.33 -4.62
N PHE A 85 -3.46 9.00 -5.53
CA PHE A 85 -2.26 8.25 -5.20
C PHE A 85 -1.10 9.20 -4.87
N TYR A 86 -0.47 8.98 -3.72
CA TYR A 86 0.79 9.61 -3.37
C TYR A 86 1.93 8.61 -3.48
N PHE A 87 2.99 9.00 -4.16
CA PHE A 87 4.23 8.23 -4.25
C PHE A 87 5.33 8.94 -3.49
N ASP A 88 6.11 8.18 -2.73
CA ASP A 88 7.23 8.74 -1.96
C ASP A 88 8.23 9.43 -2.89
N GLY A 89 8.55 10.67 -2.57
CA GLY A 89 9.68 11.38 -3.13
C GLY A 89 11.00 10.99 -2.42
N PRO A 90 12.06 11.79 -2.62
CA PRO A 90 13.32 11.61 -1.91
C PRO A 90 13.12 11.57 -0.39
N PRO A 91 13.86 10.71 0.35
CA PRO A 91 13.74 10.66 1.80
C PRO A 91 14.13 12.01 2.40
N ALA A 92 13.34 12.48 3.37
CA ALA A 92 13.66 13.69 4.13
C ALA A 92 15.06 13.58 4.75
N GLU A 93 15.82 14.68 4.76
CA GLU A 93 17.24 14.69 5.16
C GLU A 93 17.48 14.03 6.52
N VAL A 94 16.62 14.31 7.49
CA VAL A 94 16.65 13.75 8.86
C VAL A 94 16.46 12.22 8.92
N LYS A 95 16.00 11.59 7.84
CA LYS A 95 15.75 10.14 7.74
C LYS A 95 16.75 9.41 6.84
N ILE A 96 17.70 10.12 6.24
CA ILE A 96 18.63 9.54 5.26
C ILE A 96 19.49 8.43 5.88
N ASP A 97 20.02 8.61 7.09
CA ASP A 97 20.92 7.62 7.69
C ASP A 97 20.20 6.33 8.08
N GLU A 98 18.98 6.44 8.63
CA GLU A 98 18.14 5.29 8.91
C GLU A 98 17.70 4.58 7.62
N TRP A 99 17.42 5.36 6.55
CA TRP A 99 17.12 4.80 5.23
C TRP A 99 18.32 4.00 4.67
N LYS A 100 19.54 4.56 4.74
CA LYS A 100 20.78 3.87 4.33
C LYS A 100 21.00 2.58 5.11
N ARG A 101 20.88 2.63 6.44
CA ARG A 101 21.06 1.47 7.33
C ARG A 101 20.11 0.34 6.94
N ARG A 102 18.82 0.63 6.75
CA ARG A 102 17.82 -0.37 6.35
C ARG A 102 18.08 -0.91 4.96
N ARG A 103 18.45 -0.06 4.01
CA ARG A 103 18.76 -0.49 2.64
C ARG A 103 19.91 -1.50 2.65
N LEU A 104 20.97 -1.24 3.41
CA LEU A 104 22.11 -2.16 3.57
C LEU A 104 21.69 -3.50 4.21
N GLU A 105 20.81 -3.48 5.23
CA GLU A 105 20.29 -4.70 5.84
C GLU A 105 19.44 -5.53 4.87
N THR A 106 18.60 -4.89 4.07
CA THR A 106 17.83 -5.57 3.02
C THR A 106 18.76 -6.22 2.00
N TRP A 107 19.79 -5.50 1.54
CA TRP A 107 20.75 -6.02 0.55
C TRP A 107 21.50 -7.24 1.08
N ARG A 108 21.99 -7.19 2.32
CA ARG A 108 22.67 -8.33 2.96
C ARG A 108 21.79 -9.58 3.04
N LYS A 109 20.50 -9.43 3.35
CA LYS A 109 19.55 -10.54 3.38
C LYS A 109 19.29 -11.11 1.99
N SER A 110 19.22 -10.26 0.98
CA SER A 110 19.02 -10.69 -0.41
C SER A 110 20.21 -11.48 -0.95
N THR A 111 21.46 -11.12 -0.63
CA THR A 111 22.66 -11.84 -1.09
C THR A 111 22.73 -13.28 -0.58
N ILE A 112 22.21 -13.56 0.62
CA ILE A 112 22.22 -14.91 1.21
C ILE A 112 21.29 -15.87 0.44
N CYS A 113 20.21 -15.37 -0.15
CA CYS A 113 19.29 -16.19 -0.97
C CYS A 113 19.83 -16.54 -2.38
N TRP A 114 20.90 -15.89 -2.85
CA TRP A 114 21.49 -16.20 -4.17
C TRP A 114 22.63 -17.22 -4.10
N THR A 115 23.06 -17.62 -2.90
CA THR A 115 24.15 -18.58 -2.68
C THR A 115 23.68 -19.91 -2.10
N SER A 116 22.36 -20.18 -2.08
CA SER A 116 21.77 -21.42 -1.53
C SER A 116 20.99 -22.18 -2.61
#